data_AF-V5F7D7-F1
#
_entry.id   AF-V5F7D7-F1
#
_cell.length_a   1.000
_cell.length_b   1.000
_cell.length_c   1.000
_cell.angle_alpha   90.00
_cell.angle_beta   90.00
_cell.angle_gamma   90.00
#
_symmetry.space_group_name_H-M   'P 1'
#
loop_
_entity.id
_entity.type
_entity.pdbx_description
1 polymer ?
#
loop_
_entity_poly.entity_id
_entity_poly.type
_entity_poly.pdbx_seq_one_letter_code
_entity_poly.pdbx_strand_id
1 'polypeptide(L)' 'MQVWVLWAPGEYTFGTAAPERMTVVKGALIVKLPGHVDWETYNAGDDFEVPGDSSFNVKVLETTAYLCDYL' A
#
# COMPACT_ATOMS: atom_id res chain seq x y z
N MET A 1 16.93 -6.06 -2.58
CA MET A 1 16.47 -7.11 -1.65
C MET A 1 14.96 -7.07 -1.68
N GLN A 2 14.31 -8.11 -2.20
CA GLN A 2 12.84 -8.15 -2.31
C GLN A 2 12.27 -8.49 -0.93
N VAL A 3 11.68 -7.51 -0.26
CA VAL A 3 11.06 -7.70 1.05
C VAL A 3 9.59 -8.04 0.83
N TRP A 4 9.21 -9.29 1.10
CA TRP A 4 7.81 -9.70 1.15
C TRP A 4 7.25 -9.33 2.54
N VAL A 5 6.71 -8.13 2.68
CA VAL A 5 6.07 -7.74 3.95
C VAL A 5 4.65 -8.30 3.97
N LEU A 6 4.28 -8.93 5.09
CA LEU A 6 2.94 -9.43 5.33
C LEU A 6 2.19 -8.44 6.22
N TRP A 7 1.03 -7.97 5.78
CA TRP A 7 0.08 -7.27 6.63
C TRP A 7 -1.02 -8.20 7.08
N ALA A 8 -1.27 -8.20 8.39
CA ALA A 8 -2.44 -8.83 8.97
C ALA A 8 -3.69 -7.97 8.70
N PRO A 9 -4.90 -8.56 8.82
CA PRO A 9 -6.13 -7.79 8.71
C PRO A 9 -6.19 -6.64 9.72
N GLY A 10 -6.58 -5.47 9.24
CA GLY A 10 -6.61 -4.25 10.05
C GLY A 10 -6.67 -2.98 9.21
N GLU A 11 -6.73 -1.83 9.90
CA GLU A 11 -6.60 -0.51 9.28
C GLU A 11 -5.33 0.18 9.78
N TYR A 12 -4.57 0.74 8.85
CA TYR A 12 -3.25 1.30 9.09
C TYR A 12 -3.10 2.66 8.40
N THR A 13 -2.17 3.46 8.92
CA THR A 13 -1.72 4.69 8.28
C THR A 13 -0.21 4.63 8.13
N PHE A 14 0.28 4.84 6.92
CA PHE A 14 1.71 4.83 6.60
C PHE A 14 2.15 6.22 6.19
N GLY A 15 3.35 6.61 6.60
CA GLY A 15 4.00 7.83 6.15
C GLY A 15 5.19 7.49 5.27
N THR A 16 5.40 8.29 4.23
CA THR A 16 6.53 8.16 3.30
C THR A 16 7.47 9.35 3.47
N ALA A 17 8.78 9.08 3.38
CA ALA A 17 9.79 10.13 3.31
C ALA A 17 10.24 10.35 1.86
N ALA A 18 10.50 9.27 1.12
CA ALA A 18 10.74 9.29 -0.31
C ALA A 18 9.50 8.77 -1.06
N PRO A 19 9.35 9.05 -2.37
CA PRO A 19 8.31 8.44 -3.16
C PRO A 19 8.47 6.90 -3.18
N GLU A 20 7.35 6.21 -3.09
CA GLU A 20 7.29 4.74 -2.99
C GLU A 20 6.31 4.18 -4.01
N ARG A 21 6.65 3.03 -4.59
CA ARG A 21 5.72 2.21 -5.37
C ARG A 21 5.41 0.93 -4.60
N MET A 22 4.13 0.70 -4.38
CA MET A 22 3.60 -0.42 -3.63
C MET A 22 2.95 -1.40 -4.60
N THR A 23 3.49 -2.60 -4.73
CA THR A 23 2.92 -3.67 -5.56
C THR A 23 2.28 -4.72 -4.67
N VAL A 24 1.01 -5.02 -4.91
CA VAL A 24 0.31 -6.10 -4.22
C VAL A 24 0.75 -7.43 -4.82
N VAL A 25 1.28 -8.30 -3.97
CA VAL A 25 1.79 -9.61 -4.41
C VAL A 25 0.72 -10.67 -4.30
N LYS A 26 -0.02 -10.66 -3.18
CA LYS A 26 -1.04 -11.64 -2.87
C LYS A 26 -2.05 -11.02 -1.91
N GLY A 27 -3.34 -11.25 -2.17
CA GLY A 27 -4.43 -10.64 -1.41
C GLY A 27 -4.90 -9.36 -2.08
N ALA A 28 -5.39 -8.41 -1.28
CA ALA A 28 -5.85 -7.11 -1.76
C ALA A 28 -5.64 -6.03 -0.71
N LEU A 29 -5.36 -4.81 -1.17
CA LEU A 29 -5.27 -3.61 -0.34
C LEU A 29 -6.37 -2.64 -0.73
N ILE A 30 -7.06 -2.10 0.27
CA ILE A 30 -7.99 -0.99 0.08
C ILE A 30 -7.27 0.27 0.55
N VAL A 31 -6.91 1.15 -0.36
CA VAL A 31 -6.00 2.27 -0.14
C VAL A 31 -6.72 3.59 -0.32
N LYS A 32 -6.43 4.54 0.54
CA LYS A 32 -6.81 5.94 0.38
C LYS A 32 -5.55 6.78 0.26
N LEU A 33 -5.31 7.28 -0.95
CA LEU A 33 -4.14 8.06 -1.31
C LEU A 33 -4.21 9.48 -0.74
N PRO A 34 -3.06 10.15 -0.58
CA PRO A 34 -3.02 11.53 -0.10
C PRO A 34 -3.88 12.44 -0.99
N GLY A 35 -4.78 13.21 -0.38
CA GLY A 35 -5.67 14.13 -1.12
C GLY A 35 -6.88 13.49 -1.80
N HIS A 36 -6.98 12.16 -1.82
CA HIS A 36 -8.17 11.46 -2.33
C HIS A 36 -9.24 11.39 -1.23
N VAL A 37 -10.52 11.45 -1.62
CA VAL A 37 -11.65 11.27 -0.68
C VAL A 37 -12.04 9.80 -0.59
N ASP A 38 -12.00 9.11 -1.73
CA ASP A 38 -12.47 7.75 -1.90
C ASP A 38 -11.37 6.71 -1.64
N TRP A 39 -11.81 5.49 -1.35
CA TRP A 39 -10.95 4.32 -1.21
C TRP A 39 -10.92 3.54 -2.52
N GLU A 40 -9.74 3.07 -2.88
CA GLU A 40 -9.49 2.30 -4.09
C GLU A 40 -8.96 0.91 -3.73
N THR A 41 -9.36 -0.13 -4.46
CA THR A 41 -8.92 -1.51 -4.19
C THR A 41 -7.88 -1.94 -5.20
N TYR A 42 -6.73 -2.40 -4.71
CA TYR A 42 -5.62 -2.93 -5.48
C TYR A 42 -5.49 -4.43 -5.18
N ASN A 43 -5.59 -5.26 -6.22
CA ASN A 43 -5.52 -6.72 -6.11
C ASN A 43 -4.10 -7.21 -6.42
N ALA A 44 -3.83 -8.49 -6.17
CA ALA A 44 -2.57 -9.11 -6.54
C ALA A 44 -2.19 -8.85 -8.02
N GLY A 45 -1.00 -8.29 -8.22
CA GLY A 45 -0.48 -7.87 -9.53
C GLY A 45 -0.61 -6.36 -9.78
N ASP A 46 -1.51 -5.67 -9.09
CA ASP A 46 -1.68 -4.22 -9.19
C ASP A 46 -0.60 -3.49 -8.37
N ASP A 47 -0.30 -2.27 -8.79
CA ASP A 47 0.57 -1.35 -8.07
C ASP A 47 -0.01 0.07 -7.97
N PHE A 48 0.48 0.82 -6.98
CA PHE A 48 0.19 2.24 -6.83
C PHE A 48 1.42 2.99 -6.34
N GLU A 49 1.50 4.27 -6.70
CA GLU A 49 2.57 5.17 -6.26
C GLU A 49 2.07 6.10 -5.17
N VAL A 50 2.94 6.36 -4.20
CA VAL A 50 2.72 7.30 -3.11
C VAL A 50 3.83 8.35 -3.16
N PRO A 51 3.49 9.64 -3.21
CA PRO A 51 4.51 10.70 -3.20
C PRO A 51 5.30 10.68 -1.88
N GLY A 52 6.54 11.16 -1.91
CA GLY A 52 7.32 11.40 -0.70
C GLY A 52 6.70 12.48 0.19
N ASP A 53 7.20 12.57 1.42
CA ASP A 53 6.72 13.51 2.45
C ASP A 53 5.18 13.51 2.61
N SER A 54 4.56 12.33 2.50
CA SER A 54 3.11 12.19 2.53
C SER A 54 2.66 11.04 3.43
N SER A 55 1.35 10.81 3.50
CA SER A 55 0.80 9.65 4.19
C SER A 55 -0.46 9.13 3.51
N PHE A 56 -0.69 7.83 3.63
CA PHE A 56 -1.82 7.13 3.04
C PHE A 56 -2.43 6.14 4.03
N ASN A 57 -3.73 5.88 3.88
CA ASN A 57 -4.42 4.90 4.70
C ASN A 57 -4.60 3.60 3.94
N VAL A 58 -4.57 2.48 4.65
CA VAL A 58 -4.75 1.14 4.09
C VAL A 58 -5.70 0.35 4.97
N LYS A 59 -6.65 -0.35 4.37
CA LYS A 59 -7.42 -1.43 4.99
C LYS A 59 -7.01 -2.74 4.36
N VAL A 60 -6.82 -3.73 5.23
CA VAL A 60 -6.42 -5.09 4.88
C VAL A 60 -7.51 -6.00 5.41
N LEU A 61 -8.23 -6.69 4.52
CA LEU A 61 -9.32 -7.59 4.91
C LEU A 61 -8.85 -9.03 5.16
N GLU A 62 -7.75 -9.43 4.52
CA GLU A 62 -7.11 -10.72 4.68
C GLU A 62 -5.59 -10.55 4.65
N THR A 63 -4.84 -11.53 5.17
CA THR A 63 -3.38 -11.47 5.19
C THR A 63 -2.84 -11.23 3.78
N THR A 64 -2.22 -10.07 3.57
CA THR A 64 -1.82 -9.57 2.26
C THR A 64 -0.31 -9.39 2.21
N ALA A 65 0.30 -9.87 1.12
CA ALA A 65 1.72 -9.67 0.84
C ALA A 65 1.89 -8.52 -0.15
N TYR A 66 2.89 -7.67 0.06
CA TYR A 66 3.24 -6.60 -0.87
C TYR A 66 4.76 -6.44 -1.00
N LEU A 67 5.16 -5.74 -2.05
CA LEU A 67 6.51 -5.26 -2.30
C LEU A 67 6.49 -3.73 -2.30
N CYS A 68 7.45 -3.11 -1.62
CA CYS A 68 7.69 -1.67 -1.67
C CYS A 68 9.03 -1.41 -2.35
N ASP A 69 9.00 -0.61 -3.41
CA ASP A 69 10.18 -0.04 -4.07
C ASP A 69 10.25 1.47 -3.76
N TYR A 70 11.44 1.99 -3.46
CA TYR A 70 11.68 3.42 -3.48
C TYR A 70 11.89 3.89 -4.93
N LEU A 71 11.30 5.03 -5.29
CA LEU A 71 11.43 5.67 -6.61
C LEU A 71 12.46 6.81 -6.60
#